data_AF-A0A965CGD7-F1
#
_entry.id   AF-A0A965CGD7-F1
#
_cell.length_a   1.000
_cell.length_b   1.000
_cell.length_c   1.000
_cell.angle_alpha   90.00
_cell.angle_beta   90.00
_cell.angle_gamma   90.00
#
_symmetry.space_group_name_H-M   'P 1'
#
loop_
_entity.id
_entity.type
_entity.pdbx_description
1 polymer ?
#
loop_
_entity_poly.entity_id
_entity_poly.type
_entity_poly.pdbx_seq_one_letter_code
_entity_poly.pdbx_strand_id
1 'polypeptide(L)'
;NATRILVNDSFFVPSSGLYDPATLTASVRGPYRVPVCDRTLTVTTSTGSATVALVPGADGLVHPEAVARLLTASLPDASVGVTDGRLSVTDLGSVGPSSSVRVSGSGAPWVGFKVQRGAVGRTVYPGWEVIGDPASPLGRYPLFREPLRNNASFKVSYSTYPVRCRRCGGTFVENDWEYNLQGNTLMVANEDLLVQEVLKIILTRAGSNAYFPTYGTGIVDSIGRKAVSTTASDIKTQVRDALRVVSLSQQTQAKFQQLTLEERLYAVNSVDVTQSADDPTVFLVDVTVSSASAKPVRVSIVYTAPGAVALAGTNGLSLGTQAVGLR
;
A
#
# COMPACT_ATOMS: atom_id res chain seq x y z
N ASN A 1 18.81 2.73 8.90
CA ASN A 1 17.54 3.46 9.08
C ASN A 1 16.73 3.34 7.81
N ALA A 2 15.59 2.65 7.87
CA ALA A 2 14.65 2.62 6.76
C ALA A 2 13.81 3.91 6.81
N THR A 3 13.82 4.69 5.73
CA THR A 3 12.94 5.84 5.53
C THR A 3 12.02 5.51 4.36
N ARG A 4 10.73 5.77 4.52
CA ARG A 4 9.68 5.53 3.53
C ARG A 4 8.92 6.83 3.32
N ILE A 5 8.74 7.24 2.07
CA ILE A 5 7.94 8.41 1.70
C ILE A 5 6.72 7.93 0.91
N LEU A 6 5.54 8.33 1.36
CA LEU A 6 4.28 8.17 0.64
C LEU A 6 3.81 9.53 0.14
N VAL A 7 3.22 9.56 -1.05
CA VAL A 7 2.53 10.72 -1.61
C VAL A 7 1.03 10.46 -1.58
N ASN A 8 0.27 11.43 -1.07
CA ASN A 8 -1.19 11.37 -0.93
C ASN A 8 -1.62 10.04 -0.28
N ASP A 9 -0.85 9.59 0.73
CA ASP A 9 -1.03 8.36 1.52
C ASP A 9 -1.13 7.04 0.74
N SER A 10 -0.83 7.05 -0.56
CA SER A 10 -1.12 5.92 -1.46
C SER A 10 0.08 5.48 -2.28
N PHE A 11 0.89 6.43 -2.76
CA PHE A 11 1.99 6.11 -3.67
C PHE A 11 3.33 6.15 -2.96
N PHE A 12 4.03 5.02 -2.91
CA PHE A 12 5.39 4.98 -2.41
C PHE A 12 6.36 5.64 -3.38
N VAL A 13 7.22 6.52 -2.87
CA VAL A 13 8.28 7.17 -3.62
C VAL A 13 9.64 6.58 -3.22
N PRO A 14 10.26 5.74 -4.07
CA PRO A 14 11.61 5.24 -3.84
C PRO A 14 12.62 6.38 -3.73
N SER A 15 13.76 6.15 -3.06
CA SER A 15 14.85 7.14 -3.01
C SER A 15 15.42 7.45 -4.39
N SER A 16 15.33 6.51 -5.35
CA SER A 16 15.66 6.76 -6.75
C SER A 16 14.69 7.73 -7.43
N GLY A 17 13.47 7.89 -6.92
CA GLY A 17 12.39 8.64 -7.55
C GLY A 17 11.27 7.71 -8.05
N LEU A 18 10.14 8.31 -8.40
CA LEU A 18 9.01 7.63 -9.02
C LEU A 18 8.90 8.07 -10.48
N TYR A 19 8.85 7.09 -11.38
CA TYR A 19 8.94 7.29 -12.81
C TYR A 19 7.80 6.57 -13.52
N ASP A 20 7.19 7.25 -14.50
CA ASP A 20 6.21 6.66 -15.41
C ASP A 20 6.93 6.20 -16.68
N PRO A 21 6.61 4.99 -17.22
CA PRO A 21 7.08 4.59 -18.53
C PRO A 21 6.40 5.39 -19.65
N ALA A 22 7.02 5.41 -20.83
CA ALA A 22 6.40 5.95 -22.03
C ALA A 22 5.19 5.08 -22.40
N THR A 23 4.01 5.69 -22.45
CA THR A 23 2.79 5.03 -22.91
C THR A 23 2.17 5.85 -24.03
N LEU A 24 1.92 5.18 -25.15
CA LEU A 24 1.31 5.76 -26.33
C LEU A 24 0.02 5.01 -26.66
N THR A 25 -1.10 5.72 -26.68
CA THR A 25 -2.42 5.15 -26.97
C THR A 25 -2.97 5.75 -28.25
N ALA A 26 -3.48 4.89 -29.14
CA ALA A 26 -4.11 5.29 -30.39
C ALA A 26 -5.34 6.18 -30.14
N SER A 27 -5.57 7.16 -31.02
CA SER A 27 -6.75 8.04 -30.90
C SER A 27 -8.05 7.39 -31.41
N VAL A 28 -7.94 6.38 -32.28
CA VAL A 28 -9.06 5.74 -32.96
C VAL A 28 -9.33 4.35 -32.37
N ARG A 29 -10.60 4.05 -32.08
CA ARG A 29 -11.05 2.71 -31.68
C ARG A 29 -11.09 1.80 -32.90
N GLY A 30 -10.66 0.55 -32.75
CA GLY A 30 -10.78 -0.47 -33.78
C GLY A 30 -12.23 -1.00 -33.91
N PRO A 31 -12.48 -1.91 -34.88
CA PRO A 31 -11.53 -2.41 -35.87
C PRO A 31 -11.18 -1.36 -36.95
N TYR A 32 -10.04 -1.53 -37.63
CA TYR A 32 -9.47 -0.55 -38.55
C TYR A 32 -9.68 -0.94 -40.02
N ARG A 33 -9.98 0.04 -40.88
CA ARG A 33 -9.94 -0.12 -42.34
C ARG A 33 -8.59 0.38 -42.84
N VAL A 34 -7.72 -0.55 -43.28
CA VAL A 34 -6.35 -0.24 -43.71
C VAL A 34 -6.21 -0.56 -45.20
N PRO A 35 -5.86 0.42 -46.06
CA PRO A 35 -5.60 0.20 -47.48
C PRO A 35 -4.51 -0.85 -47.72
N VAL A 36 -4.56 -1.54 -48.86
CA VAL A 36 -3.62 -2.62 -49.19
C VAL A 36 -2.16 -2.13 -49.21
N CYS A 37 -1.92 -0.90 -49.69
CA CYS A 37 -0.58 -0.30 -49.75
C CYS A 37 -0.05 0.20 -48.39
N ASP A 38 -0.94 0.31 -47.39
CA ASP A 38 -0.66 0.97 -46.12
C ASP A 38 -0.60 -0.02 -44.94
N ARG A 39 -0.06 -1.23 -45.16
CA ARG A 39 -0.14 -2.32 -44.18
C ARG A 39 1.07 -2.47 -43.27
N THR A 40 1.96 -1.49 -43.20
CA THR A 40 3.15 -1.59 -42.33
C THR A 40 2.97 -0.77 -41.07
N LEU A 41 3.16 -1.39 -39.90
CA LEU A 41 3.21 -0.69 -38.62
C LEU A 41 4.54 -1.02 -37.94
N THR A 42 5.34 0.01 -37.71
CA THR A 42 6.63 -0.11 -37.02
C THR A 42 6.53 0.57 -35.66
N VAL A 43 6.80 -0.17 -34.61
CA VAL A 43 6.85 0.33 -33.23
C VAL A 43 8.29 0.25 -32.75
N THR A 44 8.81 1.36 -32.25
CA THR A 44 10.16 1.49 -31.69
C THR A 44 10.05 1.88 -30.23
N THR A 45 10.71 1.14 -29.36
CA THR A 45 10.82 1.37 -27.91
C THR A 45 12.24 1.82 -27.55
N SER A 46 12.55 1.98 -26.26
CA SER A 46 13.90 2.29 -25.81
C SER A 46 14.92 1.17 -26.08
N THR A 47 14.49 -0.10 -26.16
CA THR A 47 15.39 -1.26 -26.31
C THR A 47 15.34 -1.92 -27.70
N GLY A 48 14.29 -1.68 -28.49
CA GLY A 48 14.17 -2.36 -29.79
C GLY A 48 13.08 -1.80 -30.71
N SER A 49 13.00 -2.34 -31.92
CA SER A 49 11.98 -1.99 -32.90
C SER A 49 11.42 -3.25 -33.55
N ALA A 50 10.12 -3.25 -33.80
CA ALA A 50 9.44 -4.30 -34.56
C ALA A 50 8.56 -3.69 -35.64
N THR A 51 8.54 -4.34 -36.79
CA THR A 51 7.65 -4.01 -37.89
C THR A 51 6.72 -5.19 -38.14
N VAL A 52 5.42 -4.94 -38.11
CA VAL A 52 4.38 -5.95 -38.35
C VAL A 52 3.52 -5.56 -39.54
N ALA A 53 3.04 -6.57 -40.25
CA ALA A 53 2.04 -6.39 -41.29
C ALA A 53 0.64 -6.34 -40.67
N LEU A 54 -0.14 -5.32 -41.03
CA LEU A 54 -1.54 -5.18 -40.65
C LEU A 54 -2.40 -6.06 -41.57
N VAL A 55 -2.60 -7.31 -41.16
CA VAL A 55 -3.38 -8.31 -41.91
C VAL A 55 -4.86 -8.18 -41.54
N PRO A 56 -5.76 -7.87 -42.50
CA PRO A 56 -7.20 -7.87 -42.23
C PRO A 56 -7.72 -9.28 -41.95
N GLY A 57 -8.73 -9.38 -41.09
CA GLY A 57 -9.46 -10.62 -40.83
C GLY A 57 -10.39 -10.99 -41.99
N ALA A 58 -11.20 -12.03 -41.78
CA ALA A 58 -12.18 -12.49 -42.76
C ALA A 58 -13.25 -11.42 -43.11
N ASP A 59 -13.47 -10.47 -42.20
CA ASP A 59 -14.35 -9.31 -42.39
C ASP A 59 -13.69 -8.14 -43.16
N GLY A 60 -12.44 -8.30 -43.58
CA GLY A 60 -11.67 -7.26 -44.27
C GLY A 60 -11.22 -6.11 -43.37
N LEU A 61 -11.33 -6.25 -42.04
CA LEU A 61 -10.92 -5.24 -41.05
C LEU A 61 -9.73 -5.73 -40.23
N VAL A 62 -8.90 -4.80 -39.76
CA VAL A 62 -7.76 -5.10 -38.88
C VAL A 62 -8.19 -4.90 -37.44
N HIS A 63 -8.25 -5.98 -36.66
CA HIS A 63 -8.64 -5.93 -35.25
C HIS A 63 -7.45 -5.54 -34.35
N PRO A 64 -7.63 -4.61 -33.39
CA PRO A 64 -6.54 -4.14 -32.54
C PRO A 64 -5.90 -5.27 -31.70
N GLU A 65 -6.68 -6.29 -31.31
CA GLU A 65 -6.19 -7.45 -30.57
C GLU A 65 -5.23 -8.30 -31.41
N ALA A 66 -5.48 -8.42 -32.72
CA ALA A 66 -4.58 -9.14 -33.62
C ALA A 66 -3.24 -8.38 -33.77
N VAL A 67 -3.31 -7.05 -33.91
CA VAL A 67 -2.12 -6.19 -33.96
C VAL A 67 -1.33 -6.25 -32.65
N ALA A 68 -2.02 -6.18 -31.51
CA ALA A 68 -1.41 -6.26 -30.19
C ALA A 68 -0.65 -7.58 -29.99
N ARG A 69 -1.24 -8.72 -30.40
CA ARG A 69 -0.56 -10.04 -30.34
C ARG A 69 0.70 -10.09 -31.19
N LEU A 70 0.65 -9.60 -32.43
CA LEU A 70 1.81 -9.59 -33.32
C LEU A 70 2.94 -8.72 -32.78
N LEU A 71 2.60 -7.54 -32.25
CA LEU A 71 3.59 -6.65 -31.65
C LEU A 71 4.16 -7.22 -30.36
N THR A 72 3.33 -7.80 -29.48
CA THR A 72 3.79 -8.44 -28.23
C THR A 72 4.77 -9.57 -28.52
N ALA A 73 4.53 -10.37 -29.57
CA ALA A 73 5.45 -11.42 -29.97
C ALA A 73 6.79 -10.90 -30.53
N SER A 74 6.81 -9.66 -31.05
CA SER A 74 7.98 -9.07 -31.71
C SER A 74 8.75 -8.07 -30.84
N LEU A 75 8.15 -7.59 -29.75
CA LEU A 75 8.71 -6.63 -28.80
C LEU A 75 8.58 -7.16 -27.36
N PRO A 76 9.52 -7.99 -26.89
CA PRO A 76 9.44 -8.57 -25.55
C PRO A 76 9.49 -7.52 -24.44
N ASP A 77 10.13 -6.37 -24.68
CA ASP A 77 10.26 -5.27 -23.73
C ASP A 77 9.14 -4.22 -23.88
N ALA A 78 8.04 -4.55 -24.57
CA ALA A 78 6.88 -3.68 -24.71
C ALA A 78 5.62 -4.39 -24.22
N SER A 79 4.83 -3.70 -23.39
CA SER A 79 3.47 -4.12 -23.10
C SER A 79 2.54 -3.54 -24.16
N VAL A 80 1.98 -4.40 -25.01
CA VAL A 80 1.02 -3.98 -26.04
C VAL A 80 -0.36 -4.54 -25.72
N GLY A 81 -1.33 -3.64 -25.54
CA GLY A 81 -2.68 -4.00 -25.13
C GLY A 81 -3.76 -3.25 -25.89
N VAL A 82 -5.01 -3.60 -25.62
CA VAL A 82 -6.19 -2.89 -26.13
C VAL A 82 -6.97 -2.35 -24.95
N THR A 83 -7.08 -1.03 -24.85
CA THR A 83 -7.84 -0.35 -23.79
C THR A 83 -8.96 0.42 -24.44
N ASP A 84 -10.21 0.11 -24.10
CA ASP A 84 -11.39 0.79 -24.66
C ASP A 84 -11.40 0.74 -26.22
N GLY A 85 -11.02 -0.42 -26.77
CA GLY A 85 -10.91 -0.66 -28.22
C GLY A 85 -9.75 0.07 -28.91
N ARG A 86 -8.83 0.69 -28.18
CA ARG A 86 -7.67 1.41 -28.72
C ARG A 86 -6.39 0.64 -28.46
N LEU A 87 -5.52 0.55 -29.47
CA LEU A 87 -4.19 0.00 -29.29
C LEU A 87 -3.37 0.91 -28.35
N SER A 88 -2.78 0.33 -27.31
CA SER A 88 -1.88 1.02 -26.39
C SER A 88 -0.56 0.28 -26.31
N VAL A 89 0.53 1.03 -26.37
CA VAL A 89 1.90 0.52 -26.29
C VAL A 89 2.60 1.21 -25.14
N THR A 90 3.11 0.42 -24.20
CA THR A 90 3.93 0.89 -23.07
C THR A 90 5.31 0.26 -23.16
N ASP A 91 6.34 1.09 -23.06
CA ASP A 91 7.74 0.63 -22.98
C ASP A 91 8.03 0.07 -21.58
N LEU A 92 8.47 -1.18 -21.51
CA LEU A 92 8.84 -1.87 -20.27
C LEU A 92 10.36 -1.99 -20.10
N GLY A 93 11.14 -1.72 -21.15
CA GLY A 93 12.60 -1.80 -21.12
C GLY A 93 13.25 -0.69 -20.30
N SER A 94 12.54 0.42 -20.12
CA SER A 94 12.98 1.56 -19.30
C SER A 94 11.79 2.31 -18.69
N VAL A 95 12.04 3.08 -17.63
CA VAL A 95 11.06 3.99 -17.00
C VAL A 95 11.59 5.42 -16.96
N GLY A 96 10.70 6.40 -16.88
CA GLY A 96 11.09 7.80 -16.76
C GLY A 96 11.57 8.40 -18.09
N PRO A 97 12.37 9.49 -18.06
CA PRO A 97 12.73 10.24 -19.28
C PRO A 97 13.51 9.43 -20.34
N SER A 98 14.15 8.33 -19.98
CA SER A 98 14.83 7.42 -20.91
C SER A 98 13.88 6.43 -21.60
N SER A 99 12.67 6.25 -21.08
CA SER A 99 11.64 5.44 -21.70
C SER A 99 11.05 6.17 -22.91
N SER A 100 10.88 5.48 -24.02
CA SER A 100 10.29 6.07 -25.22
C SER A 100 9.51 5.05 -26.03
N VAL A 101 8.42 5.48 -26.64
CA VAL A 101 7.65 4.72 -27.62
C VAL A 101 7.46 5.61 -28.84
N ARG A 102 7.74 5.09 -30.03
CA ARG A 102 7.50 5.76 -31.31
C ARG A 102 6.83 4.80 -32.27
N VAL A 103 5.84 5.30 -33.01
CA VAL A 103 5.10 4.56 -34.02
C VAL A 103 5.31 5.19 -35.40
N SER A 104 5.57 4.35 -36.38
CA SER A 104 5.80 4.72 -37.78
C SER A 104 5.28 3.63 -38.72
N GLY A 105 5.53 3.77 -40.03
CA GLY A 105 4.98 2.90 -41.07
C GLY A 105 3.74 3.50 -41.76
N SER A 106 3.39 2.94 -42.91
CA SER A 106 2.28 3.42 -43.74
C SER A 106 0.91 3.20 -43.10
N GLY A 107 0.79 2.20 -42.24
CA GLY A 107 -0.44 1.85 -41.51
C GLY A 107 -0.69 2.66 -40.23
N ALA A 108 0.33 3.35 -39.71
CA ALA A 108 0.23 4.09 -38.45
C ALA A 108 -0.95 5.10 -38.38
N PRO A 109 -1.23 5.90 -39.44
CA PRO A 109 -2.38 6.82 -39.41
C PRO A 109 -3.73 6.09 -39.30
N TRP A 110 -3.85 4.91 -39.92
CA TRP A 110 -5.08 4.13 -40.01
C TRP A 110 -5.44 3.43 -38.69
N VAL A 111 -4.44 3.12 -37.87
CA VAL A 111 -4.63 2.54 -36.52
C VAL A 111 -4.67 3.62 -35.42
N GLY A 112 -4.75 4.90 -35.78
CA GLY A 112 -4.95 6.00 -34.82
C GLY A 112 -3.69 6.72 -34.32
N PHE A 113 -2.54 6.55 -34.96
CA PHE A 113 -1.31 7.31 -34.67
C PHE A 113 -1.01 8.40 -35.71
N LYS A 114 -2.06 9.08 -36.20
CA LYS A 114 -1.91 10.16 -37.18
C LYS A 114 -1.23 11.40 -36.58
N VAL A 115 -1.70 11.83 -35.41
CA VAL A 115 -1.26 13.07 -34.74
C VAL A 115 -0.14 12.78 -33.75
N GLN A 116 -0.35 11.82 -32.84
CA GLN A 116 0.64 11.44 -31.85
C GLN A 116 1.36 10.17 -32.33
N ARG A 117 2.64 10.34 -32.71
CA ARG A 117 3.50 9.24 -33.16
C ARG A 117 4.54 8.84 -32.12
N GLY A 118 4.53 9.45 -30.95
CA GLY A 118 5.47 9.10 -29.91
C GLY A 118 5.03 9.55 -28.52
N ALA A 119 5.62 8.90 -27.53
CA ALA A 119 5.53 9.26 -26.13
C ALA A 119 6.91 9.06 -25.49
N VAL A 120 7.20 9.86 -24.48
CA VAL A 120 8.39 9.73 -23.64
C VAL A 120 7.90 9.54 -22.22
N GLY A 121 8.57 8.68 -21.45
CA GLY A 121 8.27 8.54 -20.04
C GLY A 121 8.64 9.81 -19.28
N ARG A 122 8.26 9.87 -18.01
CA ARG A 122 8.45 11.10 -17.22
C ARG A 122 8.78 10.80 -15.77
N THR A 123 9.49 11.73 -15.16
CA THR A 123 9.67 11.76 -13.71
C THR A 123 8.38 12.26 -13.07
N VAL A 124 7.74 11.42 -12.25
CA VAL A 124 6.55 11.79 -11.46
C VAL A 124 6.99 12.49 -10.18
N TYR A 125 7.91 11.86 -9.45
CA TYR A 125 8.60 12.46 -8.31
C TYR A 125 10.10 12.25 -8.46
N PRO A 126 10.93 13.29 -8.26
CA PRO A 126 12.37 13.14 -8.34
C PRO A 126 12.89 12.23 -7.24
N GLY A 127 14.11 11.73 -7.41
CA GLY A 127 14.82 11.03 -6.34
C GLY A 127 15.03 11.91 -5.12
N TRP A 128 15.24 11.27 -3.98
CA TRP A 128 15.44 11.94 -2.70
C TRP A 128 16.49 11.22 -1.86
N GLU A 129 17.06 11.96 -0.93
CA GLU A 129 18.03 11.44 0.04
C GLU A 129 17.77 12.05 1.41
N VAL A 130 18.33 11.46 2.46
CA VAL A 130 18.23 11.99 3.81
C VAL A 130 19.50 12.79 4.11
N ILE A 131 19.38 14.10 4.23
CA ILE A 131 20.48 14.98 4.59
C ILE A 131 20.41 15.42 6.05
N GLY A 132 21.56 15.82 6.60
CA GLY A 132 21.63 16.42 7.93
C GLY A 132 21.09 17.85 7.91
N ASP A 133 20.43 18.24 8.99
CA ASP A 133 20.00 19.61 9.21
C ASP A 133 21.19 20.47 9.62
N PRO A 134 21.57 21.50 8.86
CA PRO A 134 22.69 22.37 9.23
C PRO A 134 22.43 23.12 10.54
N ALA A 135 21.17 23.34 10.92
CA ALA A 135 20.81 23.99 12.17
C ALA A 135 20.77 23.02 13.37
N SER A 136 20.80 21.70 13.13
CA SER A 136 20.73 20.69 14.18
C SER A 136 21.61 19.49 13.85
N PRO A 137 22.70 19.23 14.60
CA PRO A 137 23.59 18.09 14.35
C PRO A 137 22.89 16.72 14.49
N LEU A 138 21.69 16.70 15.09
CA LEU A 138 20.84 15.52 15.21
C LEU A 138 19.65 15.53 14.23
N GLY A 139 19.36 16.67 13.61
CA GLY A 139 18.29 16.81 12.64
C GLY A 139 18.65 16.14 11.32
N ARG A 140 17.69 15.41 10.75
CA ARG A 140 17.78 14.86 9.41
C ARG A 140 16.43 15.01 8.73
N TYR A 141 16.42 15.28 7.44
CA TYR A 141 15.20 15.39 6.67
C TYR A 141 15.39 14.85 5.25
N PRO A 142 14.32 14.34 4.62
CA PRO A 142 14.37 13.99 3.21
C PRO A 142 14.47 15.26 2.36
N LEU A 143 15.45 15.31 1.47
CA LEU A 143 15.59 16.34 0.45
C LEU A 143 15.42 15.69 -0.92
N PHE A 144 14.48 16.22 -1.70
CA PHE A 144 14.33 15.87 -3.11
C PHE A 144 15.44 16.52 -3.93
N ARG A 145 16.02 15.76 -4.87
CA ARG A 145 17.13 16.20 -5.74
C ARG A 145 16.72 17.30 -6.72
N GLU A 146 15.43 17.39 -7.02
CA GLU A 146 14.85 18.43 -7.86
C GLU A 146 13.63 19.05 -7.17
N PRO A 147 13.28 20.32 -7.50
CA PRO A 147 12.07 20.94 -7.00
C PRO A 147 10.81 20.14 -7.37
N LEU A 148 9.93 19.96 -6.39
CA LEU A 148 8.64 19.32 -6.60
C LEU A 148 7.74 20.22 -7.46
N ARG A 149 7.13 19.64 -8.49
CA ARG A 149 6.27 20.39 -9.44
C ARG A 149 4.83 20.57 -8.96
N ASN A 150 4.39 19.77 -7.99
CA ASN A 150 3.01 19.70 -7.52
C ASN A 150 2.93 19.89 -6.00
N ASN A 151 1.80 20.42 -5.52
CA ASN A 151 1.48 20.55 -4.10
C ASN A 151 0.95 19.24 -3.51
N ALA A 152 1.75 18.18 -3.58
CA ALA A 152 1.41 16.88 -3.01
C ALA A 152 1.57 16.88 -1.48
N SER A 153 0.74 16.10 -0.77
CA SER A 153 1.01 15.79 0.64
C SER A 153 1.99 14.63 0.73
N PHE A 154 2.99 14.76 1.60
CA PHE A 154 4.00 13.74 1.83
C PHE A 154 3.90 13.21 3.24
N LYS A 155 3.82 11.89 3.38
CA LYS A 155 3.90 11.18 4.65
C LYS A 155 5.24 10.46 4.74
N VAL A 156 6.02 10.78 5.77
CA VAL A 156 7.36 10.21 5.98
C VAL A 156 7.31 9.28 7.18
N SER A 157 7.61 8.00 6.94
CA SER A 157 7.78 7.00 7.99
C SER A 157 9.26 6.64 8.09
N TYR A 158 9.80 6.57 9.30
CA TYR A 158 11.22 6.27 9.49
C TYR A 158 11.45 5.44 10.75
N SER A 159 12.43 4.56 10.71
CA SER A 159 12.94 3.85 11.89
C SER A 159 13.96 4.73 12.63
N THR A 160 13.84 4.86 13.94
CA THR A 160 14.84 5.56 14.78
C THR A 160 14.99 4.86 16.12
N TYR A 161 16.10 5.15 16.82
CA TYR A 161 16.24 4.72 18.20
C TYR A 161 15.21 5.43 19.08
N PRO A 162 14.62 4.77 20.09
CA PRO A 162 13.59 5.38 20.93
C PRO A 162 14.04 6.72 21.54
N VAL A 163 15.28 6.81 22.03
CA VAL A 163 15.89 8.05 22.58
C VAL A 163 15.99 9.21 21.57
N ARG A 164 15.81 8.93 20.28
CA ARG A 164 15.82 9.90 19.17
C ARG A 164 14.49 9.96 18.44
N CYS A 165 13.45 9.31 18.96
CA CYS A 165 12.13 9.36 18.35
C CYS A 165 11.45 10.67 18.71
N ARG A 166 11.21 11.50 17.69
CA ARG A 166 10.55 12.80 17.87
C ARG A 166 9.08 12.64 18.28
N ARG A 167 8.40 11.57 17.85
CA ARG A 167 7.00 11.32 18.22
C ARG A 167 6.84 10.90 19.69
N CYS A 168 7.74 10.08 20.24
CA CYS A 168 7.70 9.72 21.65
C CYS A 168 8.53 10.64 22.56
N GLY A 169 9.26 11.62 22.00
CA GLY A 169 10.12 12.52 22.77
C GLY A 169 11.21 11.81 23.60
N GLY A 170 11.65 10.63 23.18
CA GLY A 170 12.61 9.83 23.95
C GLY A 170 12.02 9.03 25.12
N THR A 171 10.71 9.11 25.37
CA THR A 171 10.05 8.44 26.50
C THR A 171 9.77 6.97 26.27
N PHE A 172 10.06 6.45 25.08
CA PHE A 172 9.70 5.10 24.63
C PHE A 172 8.18 4.88 24.55
N VAL A 173 7.36 5.90 24.82
CA VAL A 173 5.90 5.88 24.77
C VAL A 173 5.43 6.91 23.75
N GLU A 174 4.83 6.45 22.67
CA GLU A 174 4.15 7.36 21.73
C GLU A 174 2.81 7.74 22.34
N ASN A 175 2.59 9.04 22.59
CA ASN A 175 1.30 9.51 23.07
C ASN A 175 0.29 9.48 21.91
N ASP A 176 -0.94 9.06 22.21
CA ASP A 176 -2.06 8.97 21.25
C ASP A 176 -2.52 10.33 20.68
N TRP A 177 -1.84 11.43 21.03
CA TRP A 177 -2.25 12.79 20.71
C TRP A 177 -1.36 13.34 19.59
N GLU A 178 -1.96 13.51 18.42
CA GLU A 178 -1.34 14.24 17.33
C GLU A 178 -1.87 15.67 17.28
N TYR A 179 -1.09 16.61 16.74
CA TYR A 179 -1.49 18.01 16.60
C TYR A 179 -1.30 18.44 15.15
N ASN A 180 -2.23 19.23 14.63
CA ASN A 180 -2.09 19.83 13.31
C ASN A 180 -1.14 21.04 13.36
N LEU A 181 -0.86 21.66 12.20
CA LEU A 181 0.04 22.83 12.09
C LEU A 181 -0.46 24.05 12.89
N GLN A 182 -1.73 24.09 13.25
CA GLN A 182 -2.36 25.15 14.05
C GLN A 182 -2.34 24.83 15.56
N GLY A 183 -1.80 23.67 15.97
CA GLY A 183 -1.77 23.22 17.35
C GLY A 183 -3.08 22.61 17.85
N ASN A 184 -4.06 22.36 16.98
CA ASN A 184 -5.28 21.64 17.37
C ASN A 184 -4.99 20.14 17.44
N THR A 185 -5.60 19.44 18.39
CA THR A 185 -5.51 17.99 18.49
C THR A 185 -6.16 17.33 17.27
N LEU A 186 -5.42 16.46 16.60
CA LEU A 186 -5.92 15.52 15.61
C LEU A 186 -6.50 14.32 16.37
N MET A 187 -7.82 14.18 16.30
CA MET A 187 -8.54 13.09 16.93
C MET A 187 -8.72 11.96 15.93
N VAL A 188 -8.39 10.73 16.33
CA VAL A 188 -8.74 9.53 15.57
C VAL A 188 -10.26 9.32 15.66
N ALA A 189 -10.91 9.08 14.53
CA ALA A 189 -12.37 8.95 14.43
C ALA A 189 -12.78 7.80 13.51
N ASN A 190 -14.06 7.42 13.54
CA ASN A 190 -14.65 6.44 12.62
C ASN A 190 -13.96 5.06 12.71
N GLU A 191 -13.70 4.42 11.56
CA GLU A 191 -13.13 3.08 11.51
C GLU A 191 -11.73 3.00 12.12
N ASP A 192 -10.95 4.09 12.06
CA ASP A 192 -9.60 4.16 12.63
C ASP A 192 -9.65 4.13 14.17
N LEU A 193 -10.67 4.74 14.77
CA LEU A 193 -10.86 4.69 16.21
C LEU A 193 -11.27 3.28 16.65
N LEU A 194 -12.15 2.63 15.87
CA LEU A 194 -12.50 1.22 16.10
C LEU A 194 -11.26 0.30 15.99
N VAL A 195 -10.39 0.50 14.99
CA VAL A 195 -9.10 -0.22 14.91
C VAL A 195 -8.30 -0.03 16.20
N GLN A 196 -8.18 1.22 16.66
CA GLN A 196 -7.40 1.54 17.85
C GLN A 196 -7.98 0.88 19.11
N GLU A 197 -9.29 0.88 19.29
CA GLU A 197 -9.96 0.25 20.43
C GLU A 197 -9.78 -1.27 20.44
N VAL A 198 -9.92 -1.91 19.28
CA VAL A 198 -9.67 -3.34 19.09
C VAL A 198 -8.22 -3.69 19.42
N LEU A 199 -7.26 -2.92 18.90
CA LEU A 199 -5.84 -3.11 19.22
C LEU A 199 -5.55 -2.92 20.71
N LYS A 200 -6.08 -1.84 21.31
CA LYS A 200 -5.87 -1.50 22.71
C LYS A 200 -6.30 -2.64 23.63
N ILE A 201 -7.50 -3.19 23.46
CA ILE A 201 -7.95 -4.27 24.36
C ILE A 201 -7.17 -5.56 24.13
N ILE A 202 -6.83 -5.88 22.88
CA ILE A 202 -6.10 -7.10 22.53
C ILE A 202 -4.69 -7.06 23.15
N LEU A 203 -4.03 -5.89 23.09
CA LEU A 203 -2.69 -5.65 23.64
C LEU A 203 -2.63 -5.47 25.16
N THR A 204 -3.73 -5.06 25.80
CA THR A 204 -3.74 -4.82 27.24
C THR A 204 -3.77 -6.14 28.00
N ARG A 205 -2.96 -6.29 29.04
CA ARG A 205 -3.00 -7.46 29.92
C ARG A 205 -4.25 -7.40 30.81
N ALA A 206 -5.07 -8.44 30.79
CA ALA A 206 -6.23 -8.52 31.68
C ALA A 206 -5.81 -8.33 33.15
N GLY A 207 -6.57 -7.55 33.90
CA GLY A 207 -6.26 -7.17 35.29
C GLY A 207 -5.27 -6.02 35.46
N SER A 208 -4.60 -5.53 34.41
CA SER A 208 -3.65 -4.42 34.53
C SER A 208 -4.34 -3.05 34.64
N ASN A 209 -5.60 -2.94 34.22
CA ASN A 209 -6.39 -1.73 34.38
C ASN A 209 -7.11 -1.76 35.74
N ALA A 210 -6.70 -0.88 36.66
CA ALA A 210 -7.23 -0.81 38.02
C ALA A 210 -8.73 -0.50 38.08
N TYR A 211 -9.26 0.22 37.08
CA TYR A 211 -10.67 0.63 37.03
C TYR A 211 -11.54 -0.37 36.25
N PHE A 212 -10.95 -1.09 35.31
CA PHE A 212 -11.63 -2.10 34.50
C PHE A 212 -10.81 -3.39 34.43
N PRO A 213 -10.77 -4.21 35.49
CA PRO A 213 -9.93 -5.40 35.52
C PRO A 213 -10.22 -6.43 34.42
N THR A 214 -11.44 -6.44 33.87
CA THR A 214 -11.83 -7.30 32.76
C THR A 214 -11.37 -6.79 31.38
N TYR A 215 -10.82 -5.57 31.30
CA TYR A 215 -10.31 -5.00 30.06
C TYR A 215 -8.91 -5.55 29.77
N GLY A 216 -8.80 -6.35 28.70
CA GLY A 216 -7.54 -6.92 28.26
C GLY A 216 -7.66 -8.38 27.84
N THR A 217 -6.51 -9.00 27.57
CA THR A 217 -6.37 -10.43 27.31
C THR A 217 -5.29 -11.04 28.20
N GLY A 218 -5.30 -12.36 28.37
CA GLY A 218 -4.25 -13.14 29.04
C GLY A 218 -3.22 -13.72 28.06
N ILE A 219 -3.14 -13.19 26.83
CA ILE A 219 -2.33 -13.77 25.75
C ILE A 219 -0.85 -13.76 26.12
N VAL A 220 -0.36 -12.67 26.70
CA VAL A 220 1.03 -12.52 27.14
C VAL A 220 1.41 -13.59 28.18
N ASP A 221 0.48 -13.97 29.05
CA ASP A 221 0.67 -15.02 30.07
C ASP A 221 0.55 -16.45 29.50
N SER A 222 -0.02 -16.59 28.31
CA SER A 222 -0.25 -17.86 27.62
C SER A 222 0.93 -18.23 26.71
N ILE A 223 1.59 -17.24 26.12
CA ILE A 223 2.73 -17.44 25.23
C ILE A 223 3.98 -17.79 26.04
N GLY A 224 4.66 -18.86 25.65
CA GLY A 224 5.83 -19.41 26.36
C GLY A 224 5.51 -20.56 27.33
N ARG A 225 4.23 -20.96 27.48
CA ARG A 225 3.87 -22.18 28.20
C ARG A 225 4.25 -23.42 27.36
N LYS A 226 4.74 -24.47 28.01
CA LYS A 226 5.24 -25.71 27.36
C LYS A 226 4.19 -26.49 26.55
N ALA A 227 2.90 -26.20 26.68
CA ALA A 227 1.82 -26.88 25.97
C ALA A 227 1.44 -26.10 24.69
N VAL A 228 2.14 -26.38 23.59
CA VAL A 228 2.04 -25.58 22.36
C VAL A 228 0.78 -25.87 21.53
N SER A 229 0.20 -27.07 21.64
CA SER A 229 -0.88 -27.50 20.71
C SER A 229 -2.25 -26.86 20.96
N THR A 230 -2.53 -26.30 22.15
CA THR A 230 -3.81 -25.65 22.45
C THR A 230 -3.73 -24.12 22.47
N THR A 231 -2.52 -23.55 22.52
CA THR A 231 -2.29 -22.11 22.67
C THR A 231 -3.01 -21.27 21.62
N ALA A 232 -3.02 -21.68 20.35
CA ALA A 232 -3.69 -20.93 19.28
C ALA A 232 -5.22 -20.84 19.49
N SER A 233 -5.85 -21.94 19.92
CA SER A 233 -7.29 -21.96 20.26
C SER A 233 -7.61 -21.15 21.50
N ASP A 234 -6.71 -21.17 22.48
CA ASP A 234 -6.86 -20.39 23.71
C ASP A 234 -6.75 -18.88 23.43
N ILE A 235 -5.76 -18.47 22.62
CA ILE A 235 -5.61 -17.08 22.15
C ILE A 235 -6.87 -16.64 21.40
N LYS A 236 -7.37 -17.47 20.47
CA LYS A 236 -8.57 -17.18 19.69
C LYS A 236 -9.79 -16.95 20.57
N THR A 237 -9.95 -17.74 21.63
CA THR A 237 -11.03 -17.59 22.61
C THR A 237 -10.88 -16.28 23.40
N GLN A 238 -9.69 -16.02 23.93
CA GLN A 238 -9.40 -14.81 24.71
C GLN A 238 -9.63 -13.52 23.91
N VAL A 239 -9.23 -13.49 22.63
CA VAL A 239 -9.48 -12.34 21.75
C VAL A 239 -10.98 -12.11 21.55
N ARG A 240 -11.77 -13.16 21.31
CA ARG A 240 -13.23 -13.02 21.16
C ARG A 240 -13.89 -12.50 22.43
N ASP A 241 -13.49 -13.01 23.58
CA ASP A 241 -14.03 -12.58 24.87
C ASP A 241 -13.68 -11.11 25.16
N ALA A 242 -12.44 -10.70 24.87
CA ALA A 242 -12.05 -9.29 24.97
C ALA A 242 -12.88 -8.40 24.02
N LEU A 243 -13.06 -8.78 22.76
CA LEU A 243 -13.88 -7.99 21.83
C LEU A 243 -15.35 -7.89 22.25
N ARG A 244 -15.87 -8.90 22.95
CA ARG A 244 -17.18 -8.82 23.59
C ARG A 244 -17.21 -7.75 24.69
N VAL A 245 -16.15 -7.63 25.49
CA VAL A 245 -16.01 -6.54 26.49
C VAL A 245 -16.04 -5.18 25.81
N VAL A 246 -15.35 -4.99 24.67
CA VAL A 246 -15.41 -3.73 23.90
C VAL A 246 -16.85 -3.39 23.50
N SER A 247 -17.57 -4.34 22.92
CA SER A 247 -18.97 -4.11 22.52
C SER A 247 -19.86 -3.69 23.70
N LEU A 248 -19.68 -4.31 24.88
CA LEU A 248 -20.42 -3.95 26.09
C LEU A 248 -20.00 -2.57 26.64
N SER A 249 -18.71 -2.26 26.60
CA SER A 249 -18.17 -0.94 26.99
C SER A 249 -18.73 0.16 26.11
N GLN A 250 -18.75 -0.03 24.79
CA GLN A 250 -19.33 0.93 23.84
C GLN A 250 -20.84 1.12 24.07
N GLN A 251 -21.59 0.06 24.36
CA GLN A 251 -23.02 0.17 24.72
C GLN A 251 -23.25 1.01 25.99
N THR A 252 -22.32 0.92 26.96
CA THR A 252 -22.39 1.72 28.18
C THR A 252 -21.98 3.17 27.93
N GLN A 253 -20.91 3.38 27.17
CA GLN A 253 -20.40 4.71 26.80
C GLN A 253 -21.37 5.49 25.93
N ALA A 254 -22.16 4.83 25.07
CA ALA A 254 -23.18 5.46 24.25
C ALA A 254 -24.23 6.27 25.05
N LYS A 255 -24.31 6.09 26.38
CA LYS A 255 -25.14 6.88 27.29
C LYS A 255 -24.56 8.26 27.61
N PHE A 256 -23.24 8.43 27.47
CA PHE A 256 -22.50 9.62 27.88
C PHE A 256 -21.78 10.30 26.70
N GLN A 257 -21.46 9.54 25.66
CA GLN A 257 -20.75 10.01 24.48
C GLN A 257 -21.47 9.53 23.22
N GLN A 258 -21.54 10.38 22.20
CA GLN A 258 -22.00 9.98 20.87
C GLN A 258 -20.90 9.18 20.19
N LEU A 259 -21.23 7.94 19.81
CA LEU A 259 -20.37 7.07 19.00
C LEU A 259 -20.95 7.03 17.59
N THR A 260 -20.11 7.22 16.57
CA THR A 260 -20.54 7.09 15.18
C THR A 260 -20.83 5.62 14.84
N LEU A 261 -21.53 5.36 13.74
CA LEU A 261 -21.81 3.97 13.32
C LEU A 261 -20.53 3.25 12.89
N GLU A 262 -19.58 4.00 12.37
CA GLU A 262 -18.25 3.56 11.95
C GLU A 262 -17.37 3.16 13.15
N GLU A 263 -17.52 3.84 14.30
CA GLU A 263 -16.76 3.57 15.53
C GLU A 263 -17.26 2.35 16.30
N ARG A 264 -18.54 1.99 16.13
CA ARG A 264 -19.18 0.94 16.94
C ARG A 264 -18.85 -0.46 16.41
N LEU A 265 -18.27 -1.30 17.27
CA LEU A 265 -18.07 -2.72 17.01
C LEU A 265 -19.43 -3.43 16.95
N TYR A 266 -19.79 -3.93 15.77
CA TYR A 266 -21.05 -4.65 15.56
C TYR A 266 -20.88 -6.17 15.71
N ALA A 267 -19.91 -6.75 15.00
CA ALA A 267 -19.67 -8.19 15.01
C ALA A 267 -18.20 -8.52 14.83
N VAL A 268 -17.79 -9.67 15.38
CA VAL A 268 -16.49 -10.28 15.16
C VAL A 268 -16.64 -11.32 14.05
N ASN A 269 -16.14 -11.02 12.85
CA ASN A 269 -16.29 -11.87 11.68
C ASN A 269 -15.31 -13.06 11.73
N SER A 270 -14.04 -12.79 11.99
CA SER A 270 -13.01 -13.83 12.14
C SER A 270 -11.94 -13.44 13.16
N VAL A 271 -11.35 -14.47 13.76
CA VAL A 271 -10.16 -14.39 14.61
C VAL A 271 -9.31 -15.59 14.23
N ASP A 272 -8.21 -15.35 13.54
CA ASP A 272 -7.34 -16.37 12.97
C ASP A 272 -5.98 -16.26 13.64
N VAL A 273 -5.51 -17.36 14.23
CA VAL A 273 -4.28 -17.41 15.00
C VAL A 273 -3.37 -18.43 14.33
N THR A 274 -2.24 -17.97 13.83
CA THR A 274 -1.25 -18.79 13.12
C THR A 274 0.07 -18.73 13.87
N GLN A 275 0.61 -19.88 14.25
CA GLN A 275 1.96 -19.96 14.80
C GLN A 275 2.98 -19.78 13.67
N SER A 276 4.07 -19.06 13.93
CA SER A 276 5.15 -18.94 12.96
C SER A 276 5.81 -20.30 12.69
N ALA A 277 6.09 -20.60 11.43
CA ALA A 277 6.82 -21.81 11.04
C ALA A 277 8.29 -21.77 11.50
N ASP A 278 8.85 -20.56 11.59
CA ASP A 278 10.26 -20.35 11.92
C ASP A 278 10.51 -20.25 13.44
N ASP A 279 9.49 -19.83 14.21
CA ASP A 279 9.61 -19.63 15.66
C ASP A 279 8.31 -20.04 16.39
N PRO A 280 8.31 -21.17 17.13
CA PRO A 280 7.12 -21.62 17.85
C PRO A 280 6.71 -20.71 19.00
N THR A 281 7.51 -19.71 19.38
CA THR A 281 7.17 -18.70 20.39
C THR A 281 6.45 -17.49 19.81
N VAL A 282 6.26 -17.45 18.49
CA VAL A 282 5.63 -16.34 17.76
C VAL A 282 4.26 -16.74 17.24
N PHE A 283 3.26 -15.89 17.51
CA PHE A 283 1.89 -16.06 17.02
C PHE A 283 1.45 -14.82 16.26
N LEU A 284 0.96 -15.02 15.03
CA LEU A 284 0.26 -14.02 14.23
C LEU A 284 -1.24 -14.14 14.52
N VAL A 285 -1.86 -13.03 14.91
CA VAL A 285 -3.29 -12.93 15.21
C VAL A 285 -3.92 -11.95 14.23
N ASP A 286 -4.74 -12.46 13.33
CA ASP A 286 -5.54 -11.70 12.38
C ASP A 286 -6.98 -11.64 12.87
N VAL A 287 -7.51 -10.43 13.04
CA VAL A 287 -8.88 -10.18 13.48
C VAL A 287 -9.61 -9.40 12.40
N THR A 288 -10.77 -9.89 11.99
CA THR A 288 -11.69 -9.13 11.14
C THR A 288 -12.96 -8.87 11.92
N VAL A 289 -13.28 -7.59 12.12
CA VAL A 289 -14.54 -7.15 12.73
C VAL A 289 -15.36 -6.37 11.72
N SER A 290 -16.65 -6.15 11.98
CA SER A 290 -17.47 -5.20 11.24
C SER A 290 -17.94 -4.08 12.16
N SER A 291 -17.89 -2.85 11.65
CA SER A 291 -18.54 -1.70 12.29
C SER A 291 -20.07 -1.80 12.20
N ALA A 292 -20.79 -0.96 12.94
CA ALA A 292 -22.25 -0.84 12.83
C ALA A 292 -22.69 -0.23 11.49
N SER A 293 -21.79 0.39 10.73
CA SER A 293 -21.98 0.76 9.33
C SER A 293 -21.74 -0.40 8.34
N ALA A 294 -21.60 -1.64 8.84
CA ALA A 294 -21.37 -2.87 8.07
C ALA A 294 -20.07 -2.89 7.24
N LYS A 295 -19.11 -2.03 7.55
CA LYS A 295 -17.79 -2.05 6.90
C LYS A 295 -16.85 -2.98 7.66
N PRO A 296 -16.16 -3.89 6.97
CA PRO A 296 -15.17 -4.74 7.59
C PRO A 296 -13.91 -3.94 7.94
N VAL A 297 -13.37 -4.19 9.12
CA VAL A 297 -12.14 -3.60 9.66
C VAL A 297 -11.21 -4.75 10.05
N ARG A 298 -9.99 -4.75 9.50
CA ARG A 298 -8.99 -5.80 9.74
C ARG A 298 -7.87 -5.27 10.62
N VAL A 299 -7.56 -6.03 11.66
CA VAL A 299 -6.47 -5.77 12.61
C VAL A 299 -5.55 -6.99 12.60
N SER A 300 -4.25 -6.77 12.47
CA SER A 300 -3.25 -7.85 12.49
C SER A 300 -2.17 -7.52 13.51
N ILE A 301 -1.83 -8.49 14.34
CA ILE A 301 -0.84 -8.31 15.40
C ILE A 301 0.02 -9.56 15.59
N VAL A 302 1.28 -9.33 15.95
CA VAL A 302 2.24 -10.39 16.25
C VAL A 302 2.53 -10.38 17.76
N TYR A 303 2.39 -11.52 18.38
CA TYR A 303 2.83 -11.75 19.76
C TYR A 303 4.07 -12.62 19.81
N THR A 304 4.95 -12.32 20.77
CA THR A 304 6.19 -13.05 21.04
C THR A 304 6.31 -13.31 22.53
N ALA A 305 7.02 -14.38 22.93
CA ALA A 305 7.19 -14.69 24.34
C ALA A 305 7.94 -13.56 25.08
N PRO A 306 7.53 -13.17 26.30
CA PRO A 306 8.25 -12.18 27.09
C PRO A 306 9.72 -12.57 27.26
N GLY A 307 10.64 -11.67 26.89
CA GLY A 307 12.09 -11.91 26.92
C GLY A 307 12.70 -12.46 25.63
N ALA A 308 11.89 -12.92 24.68
CA ALA A 308 12.32 -13.17 23.30
C ALA A 308 12.22 -11.85 22.51
N VAL A 309 13.32 -11.09 22.47
CA VAL A 309 13.37 -9.90 21.61
C VAL A 309 13.55 -10.38 20.18
N ALA A 310 12.49 -10.35 19.37
CA ALA A 310 12.64 -10.43 17.93
C ALA A 310 13.44 -9.20 17.48
N LEU A 311 14.71 -9.40 17.12
CA LEU A 311 15.53 -8.36 16.51
C LEU A 311 14.81 -7.88 15.25
N ALA A 312 14.41 -6.61 15.23
CA ALA A 312 13.79 -6.00 14.06
C ALA A 312 14.69 -6.25 12.83
N GLY A 313 14.19 -7.05 11.88
CA GLY A 313 14.92 -7.43 10.66
C GLY A 313 15.41 -8.89 10.58
N THR A 314 15.31 -9.70 11.63
CA THR A 314 15.72 -11.12 11.57
C THR A 314 14.66 -12.06 11.00
N ASN A 315 13.38 -11.71 11.09
CA ASN A 315 12.27 -12.61 10.72
C ASN A 315 11.34 -12.03 9.64
N GLY A 316 11.71 -10.92 8.98
CA GLY A 316 10.87 -10.26 7.96
C GLY A 316 9.54 -9.65 8.45
N LEU A 317 9.19 -9.84 9.72
CA LEU A 317 7.96 -9.35 10.33
C LEU A 317 8.21 -8.03 11.07
N SER A 318 7.46 -7.00 10.69
CA SER A 318 7.36 -5.76 11.46
C SER A 318 6.46 -5.98 12.68
N LEU A 319 6.91 -5.49 13.84
CA LEU A 319 6.03 -5.25 14.99
C LEU A 319 5.01 -4.18 14.61
N GLY A 320 3.86 -4.60 14.10
CA GLY A 320 2.69 -3.74 13.87
C GLY A 320 2.92 -2.58 12.89
N THR A 321 3.29 -2.84 11.64
CA THR A 321 2.99 -1.88 10.57
C THR A 321 1.54 -2.04 10.16
N GLN A 322 0.70 -1.05 10.46
CA GLN A 322 -0.58 -0.90 9.78
C GLN A 322 -0.35 -0.96 8.26
N ALA A 323 -1.11 -1.81 7.56
CA ALA A 323 -1.18 -1.81 6.10
C ALA A 323 -2.04 -0.65 5.56
N VAL A 324 -2.60 0.19 6.43
CA VAL A 324 -3.50 1.28 6.08
C VAL A 324 -2.97 2.55 6.72
N GLY A 325 -2.66 3.56 5.92
CA GLY A 325 -2.27 4.86 6.42
C GLY A 325 -3.43 5.46 7.21
N LEU A 326 -3.22 5.67 8.52
CA LEU A 326 -4.02 6.60 9.32
C LEU A 326 -4.05 7.96 8.60
N ARG A 327 -5.27 8.47 8.40
CA ARG A 327 -5.64 9.73 7.76
C ARG A 327 -5.28 10.95 8.61
#